data_AF-A0AAD5X719-F1
#
_entry.id   AF-A0AAD5X719-F1
#
_cell.length_a   1.000
_cell.length_b   1.000
_cell.length_c   1.000
_cell.angle_alpha   90.00
_cell.angle_beta   90.00
_cell.angle_gamma   90.00
#
_symmetry.space_group_name_H-M   'P 1'
#
loop_
_entity.id
_entity.type
_entity.pdbx_description
1 polymer ?
#
loop_
_entity_poly.entity_id
_entity_poly.type
_entity_poly.pdbx_seq_one_letter_code
_entity_poly.pdbx_strand_id
1 'polypeptide(L)'
;ETSIRRINAITGADFETEQIASVVKFEDVEQIIPIPVREGKDQTAVYALVNSLNQIHIYPETYDARVAFEIFLPKFYYYVLKKGETSVNGFTVAKDAEKNSYVATSLWSLDLPAGEIIADYAEKDKTEPISLIGRVLGNRSVLYKYLNSNLLALVTLRETPNTSHVYLYLIDTVTGTIFHRSVYSGAGNAAAGLDSIFVTQVDNSVILSYYNHGPAATEILTEPEIEDAVPTEATAGGKKVGKRRGKANSSAPPNVKGYEITVLEIYEMPKPDLRIESNTYSSYSSFRPSILSQSYIFPNQITAIGKTVTGAGIASREILFGLSTNQLYGVNKRMLDPRRVYGTPTAEDKEEQLFPYRPVLDFNPKEVASHVIEVVGIKKVISTPSSLESTSIVAAYGLDLFVARRSPSKTFDLLSEDFGYVSLILTLITLVIGIQIAKYYAEKKRVADQWK
;
A
#
# COMPACT_ATOMS: atom_id res chain seq x y z
N GLU A 1 -31.34 -10.96 6.36
CA GLU A 1 -31.21 -12.04 5.36
C GLU A 1 -30.18 -11.60 4.34
N THR A 2 -29.18 -12.43 4.09
CA THR A 2 -28.09 -12.17 3.13
C THR A 2 -28.18 -13.21 2.03
N SER A 3 -28.20 -12.78 0.76
CA SER A 3 -28.25 -13.70 -0.39
C SER A 3 -26.95 -13.64 -1.19
N ILE A 4 -26.32 -14.78 -1.42
CA ILE A 4 -25.20 -14.92 -2.34
C ILE A 4 -25.74 -15.31 -3.71
N ARG A 5 -25.40 -14.53 -4.74
CA ARG A 5 -25.78 -14.79 -6.13
C ARG A 5 -24.54 -15.10 -6.95
N ARG A 6 -24.59 -16.19 -7.71
CA ARG A 6 -23.57 -16.60 -8.67
C ARG A 6 -24.04 -16.19 -10.05
N ILE A 7 -23.26 -15.33 -10.69
CA ILE A 7 -23.56 -14.80 -12.02
C ILE A 7 -22.32 -14.97 -12.87
N ASN A 8 -22.49 -15.39 -14.12
CA ASN A 8 -21.42 -15.36 -15.09
C ASN A 8 -21.12 -13.90 -15.46
N ALA A 9 -19.93 -13.42 -15.09
CA ALA A 9 -19.54 -12.02 -15.30
C ALA A 9 -19.47 -11.58 -16.78
N ILE A 10 -19.42 -12.53 -17.73
CA ILE A 10 -19.38 -12.25 -19.17
C ILE A 10 -20.79 -12.18 -19.76
N THR A 11 -21.65 -13.16 -19.43
CA THR A 11 -22.98 -13.27 -20.05
C THR A 11 -24.08 -12.61 -19.23
N GLY A 12 -23.84 -12.35 -17.94
CA GLY A 12 -24.85 -11.87 -16.99
C GLY A 12 -25.88 -12.93 -16.59
N ALA A 13 -25.76 -14.15 -17.08
CA ALA A 13 -26.66 -15.25 -16.73
C ALA A 13 -26.34 -15.83 -15.35
N ASP A 14 -27.37 -16.36 -14.69
CA ASP A 14 -27.21 -17.12 -13.45
C ASP A 14 -26.26 -18.31 -13.66
N PHE A 15 -25.33 -18.49 -12.73
CA PHE A 15 -24.35 -19.57 -12.78
C PHE A 15 -24.70 -20.66 -11.76
N GLU A 16 -25.30 -21.73 -12.24
CA GLU A 16 -25.69 -22.90 -11.46
C GLU A 16 -24.87 -24.12 -11.87
N THR A 17 -24.50 -24.93 -10.88
CA THR A 17 -23.80 -26.21 -11.07
C THR A 17 -24.55 -27.30 -10.32
N GLU A 18 -24.25 -28.58 -10.60
CA GLU A 18 -24.94 -29.72 -9.97
C GLU A 18 -24.94 -29.68 -8.44
N GLN A 19 -23.95 -29.02 -7.82
CA GLN A 19 -23.75 -28.98 -6.37
C GLN A 19 -24.10 -27.63 -5.74
N ILE A 20 -24.16 -26.56 -6.54
CA ILE A 20 -24.29 -25.19 -6.02
C ILE A 20 -25.30 -24.43 -6.85
N ALA A 21 -26.41 -24.06 -6.19
CA ALA A 21 -27.46 -23.22 -6.77
C ALA A 21 -26.94 -21.84 -7.17
N SER A 22 -27.61 -21.18 -8.11
CA SER A 22 -27.29 -19.81 -8.52
C SER A 22 -27.53 -18.78 -7.42
N VAL A 23 -28.50 -19.03 -6.52
CA VAL A 23 -28.81 -18.18 -5.38
C VAL A 23 -28.87 -19.01 -4.11
N VAL A 24 -28.06 -18.65 -3.12
CA VAL A 24 -28.05 -19.27 -1.79
C VAL A 24 -28.33 -18.19 -0.75
N LYS A 25 -29.23 -18.49 0.18
CA LYS A 25 -29.65 -17.56 1.23
C LYS A 25 -29.07 -17.99 2.57
N PHE A 26 -28.59 -17.01 3.31
CA PHE A 26 -28.05 -17.17 4.65
C PHE A 26 -28.81 -16.23 5.60
N GLU A 27 -29.18 -16.77 6.75
CA GLU A 27 -29.68 -15.97 7.86
C GLU A 27 -28.51 -15.39 8.64
N ASP A 28 -28.68 -14.17 9.13
CA ASP A 28 -27.72 -13.52 10.05
C ASP A 28 -26.24 -13.58 9.59
N VAL A 29 -25.88 -12.76 8.60
CA VAL A 29 -24.47 -12.63 8.16
C VAL A 29 -24.03 -11.19 8.38
N GLU A 30 -23.06 -10.99 9.26
CA GLU A 30 -22.46 -9.68 9.54
C GLU A 30 -21.22 -9.40 8.69
N GLN A 31 -20.41 -10.42 8.41
CA GLN A 31 -19.16 -10.27 7.67
C GLN A 31 -18.93 -11.44 6.71
N ILE A 32 -18.41 -11.13 5.52
CA ILE A 32 -18.03 -12.10 4.49
C ILE A 32 -16.53 -11.96 4.25
N ILE A 33 -15.80 -13.06 4.39
CA ILE A 33 -14.34 -13.08 4.30
C ILE A 33 -13.91 -14.06 3.21
N PRO A 34 -13.24 -13.60 2.15
CA PRO A 34 -12.70 -14.49 1.14
C PRO A 34 -11.53 -15.29 1.72
N ILE A 35 -11.53 -16.60 1.46
CA ILE A 35 -10.48 -17.51 1.88
C ILE A 35 -9.61 -17.79 0.66
N PRO A 36 -8.27 -17.80 0.77
CA PRO A 36 -7.36 -18.04 -0.35
C PRO A 36 -7.30 -19.54 -0.75
N VAL A 37 -8.45 -20.21 -0.78
CA VAL A 37 -8.62 -21.60 -1.21
C VAL A 37 -9.80 -21.69 -2.17
N ARG A 38 -9.74 -22.65 -3.08
CA ARG A 38 -10.79 -22.93 -4.05
C ARG A 38 -11.25 -24.37 -3.89
N GLU A 39 -12.52 -24.59 -4.17
CA GLU A 39 -13.10 -25.92 -4.27
C GLU A 39 -12.54 -26.70 -5.47
N GLY A 40 -12.43 -28.03 -5.35
CA GLY A 40 -11.85 -28.89 -6.37
C GLY A 40 -12.57 -28.86 -7.73
N LYS A 41 -13.89 -29.10 -7.75
CA LYS A 41 -14.66 -29.31 -9.00
C LYS A 41 -14.89 -28.01 -9.77
N ASP A 42 -15.52 -27.04 -9.14
CA ASP A 42 -15.93 -25.79 -9.80
C ASP A 42 -14.89 -24.66 -9.70
N GLN A 43 -13.78 -24.89 -8.97
CA GLN A 43 -12.77 -23.86 -8.68
C GLN A 43 -13.37 -22.59 -8.05
N THR A 44 -14.54 -22.73 -7.39
CA THR A 44 -15.22 -21.64 -6.69
C THR A 44 -14.40 -21.25 -5.47
N ALA A 45 -14.15 -19.95 -5.29
CA ALA A 45 -13.47 -19.45 -4.09
C ALA A 45 -14.32 -19.73 -2.85
N VAL A 46 -13.68 -20.14 -1.76
CA VAL A 46 -14.36 -20.38 -0.49
C VAL A 46 -14.45 -19.08 0.29
N TYR A 47 -15.58 -18.84 0.93
CA TYR A 47 -15.87 -17.67 1.76
C TYR A 47 -16.28 -18.12 3.16
N ALA A 48 -15.79 -17.44 4.18
CA ALA A 48 -16.32 -17.54 5.54
C ALA A 48 -17.40 -16.47 5.74
N LEU A 49 -18.57 -16.90 6.21
CA LEU A 49 -19.71 -16.07 6.56
C LEU A 49 -19.82 -16.06 8.08
N VAL A 50 -19.57 -14.91 8.69
CA VAL A 50 -19.59 -14.72 10.14
C VAL A 50 -20.96 -14.16 10.53
N ASN A 51 -21.63 -14.81 11.49
CA ASN A 51 -22.91 -14.36 12.04
C ASN A 51 -22.76 -13.48 13.29
N SER A 52 -23.87 -12.95 13.83
CA SER A 52 -23.83 -12.06 15.01
C SER A 52 -23.38 -12.77 16.29
N LEU A 53 -23.37 -14.11 16.28
CA LEU A 53 -22.92 -14.98 17.38
C LEU A 53 -21.47 -15.47 17.20
N ASN A 54 -20.72 -14.90 16.25
CA ASN A 54 -19.35 -15.32 15.92
C ASN A 54 -19.23 -16.81 15.50
N GLN A 55 -20.32 -17.38 14.96
CA GLN A 55 -20.29 -18.66 14.29
C GLN A 55 -20.01 -18.45 12.81
N ILE A 56 -19.26 -19.38 12.23
CA ILE A 56 -18.81 -19.31 10.85
C ILE A 56 -19.45 -20.41 10.05
N HIS A 57 -20.16 -19.98 9.01
CA HIS A 57 -20.60 -20.82 7.91
C HIS A 57 -19.64 -20.65 6.75
N ILE A 58 -19.43 -21.69 5.96
CA ILE A 58 -18.60 -21.58 4.75
C ILE A 58 -19.49 -21.60 3.52
N TYR A 59 -19.05 -20.92 2.47
CA TYR A 59 -19.68 -20.98 1.17
C TYR A 59 -18.62 -21.20 0.09
N PRO A 60 -18.81 -22.14 -0.85
CA PRO A 60 -19.92 -23.09 -0.92
C PRO A 60 -19.83 -24.20 0.16
N GLU A 61 -20.97 -24.79 0.52
CA GLU A 61 -21.05 -25.84 1.56
C GLU A 61 -20.73 -27.25 1.03
N THR A 62 -19.83 -27.39 0.08
CA THR A 62 -19.46 -28.70 -0.48
C THR A 62 -18.42 -29.41 0.39
N TYR A 63 -18.30 -30.73 0.23
CA TYR A 63 -17.32 -31.53 0.94
C TYR A 63 -15.88 -31.06 0.67
N ASP A 64 -15.55 -30.81 -0.59
CA ASP A 64 -14.22 -30.36 -1.01
C ASP A 64 -13.88 -28.98 -0.43
N ALA A 65 -14.85 -28.05 -0.41
CA ALA A 65 -14.67 -26.73 0.21
C ALA A 65 -14.43 -26.84 1.72
N ARG A 66 -15.15 -27.72 2.43
CA ARG A 66 -14.93 -27.99 3.86
C ARG A 66 -13.53 -28.52 4.14
N VAL A 67 -13.09 -29.52 3.37
CA VAL A 67 -11.74 -30.09 3.52
C VAL A 67 -10.66 -29.04 3.25
N ALA A 68 -10.82 -28.25 2.18
CA ALA A 68 -9.88 -27.18 1.86
C ALA A 68 -9.82 -26.11 2.97
N PHE A 69 -10.98 -25.75 3.53
CA PHE A 69 -11.05 -24.81 4.65
C PHE A 69 -10.42 -25.38 5.92
N GLU A 70 -10.68 -26.63 6.27
CA GLU A 70 -10.10 -27.27 7.47
C GLU A 70 -8.57 -27.37 7.42
N ILE A 71 -7.99 -27.57 6.24
CA ILE A 71 -6.53 -27.51 6.03
C ILE A 71 -6.00 -26.08 6.27
N PHE A 72 -6.78 -25.07 5.90
CA PHE A 72 -6.41 -23.66 6.06
C PHE A 72 -6.74 -23.10 7.46
N LEU A 73 -7.67 -23.71 8.19
CA LEU A 73 -8.23 -23.25 9.46
C LEU A 73 -7.17 -22.83 10.50
N PRO A 74 -6.05 -23.56 10.71
CA PRO A 74 -5.03 -23.13 11.69
C PRO A 74 -4.34 -21.80 11.35
N LYS A 75 -4.49 -21.31 10.12
CA LYS A 75 -3.93 -20.04 9.63
C LYS A 75 -5.00 -18.97 9.46
N PHE A 76 -6.26 -19.29 9.76
CA PHE A 76 -7.38 -18.41 9.56
C PHE A 76 -7.60 -17.53 10.78
N TYR A 77 -7.29 -16.24 10.61
CA TYR A 77 -7.58 -15.18 11.58
C TYR A 77 -8.40 -14.13 10.87
N TYR A 78 -9.31 -13.51 11.61
CA TYR A 78 -10.03 -12.35 11.14
C TYR A 78 -10.22 -11.34 12.26
N TYR A 79 -10.66 -10.15 11.89
CA TYR A 79 -11.01 -9.11 12.83
C TYR A 79 -12.24 -8.37 12.34
N VAL A 80 -12.88 -7.71 13.30
CA VAL A 80 -14.02 -6.84 13.09
C VAL A 80 -13.56 -5.42 13.39
N LEU A 81 -13.75 -4.53 12.42
CA LEU A 81 -13.62 -3.09 12.57
C LEU A 81 -14.62 -2.39 11.66
N LYS A 82 -15.15 -1.25 12.11
CA LYS A 82 -16.00 -0.37 11.30
C LYS A 82 -15.65 1.09 11.58
N LYS A 83 -15.78 1.94 10.56
CA LYS A 83 -15.59 3.40 10.73
C LYS A 83 -16.60 3.95 11.73
N GLY A 84 -16.14 4.84 12.61
CA GLY A 84 -16.93 5.44 13.69
C GLY A 84 -16.99 4.61 14.98
N GLU A 85 -16.55 3.35 14.97
CA GLU A 85 -16.45 2.55 16.20
C GLU A 85 -15.22 2.93 17.03
N THR A 86 -15.19 2.47 18.28
CA THR A 86 -14.15 2.79 19.28
C THR A 86 -13.29 1.58 19.64
N SER A 87 -13.46 0.44 18.98
CA SER A 87 -12.67 -0.75 19.25
C SER A 87 -12.44 -1.60 18.01
N VAL A 88 -11.42 -2.44 18.07
CA VAL A 88 -11.09 -3.44 17.05
C VAL A 88 -10.91 -4.78 17.74
N ASN A 89 -11.59 -5.81 17.24
CA ASN A 89 -11.58 -7.14 17.85
C ASN A 89 -11.03 -8.16 16.87
N GLY A 90 -9.99 -8.89 17.27
CA GLY A 90 -9.41 -9.99 16.50
C GLY A 90 -9.85 -11.35 17.03
N PHE A 91 -10.06 -12.28 16.11
CA PHE A 91 -10.62 -13.60 16.37
C PHE A 91 -9.77 -14.70 15.76
N THR A 92 -9.74 -15.84 16.44
CA THR A 92 -9.30 -17.12 15.88
C THR A 92 -10.49 -18.05 15.74
N VAL A 93 -10.38 -19.09 14.92
CA VAL A 93 -11.51 -19.97 14.61
C VAL A 93 -11.12 -21.41 14.88
N ALA A 94 -11.98 -22.11 15.58
CA ALA A 94 -11.86 -23.53 15.82
C ALA A 94 -13.10 -24.27 15.31
N LYS A 95 -12.91 -25.54 14.95
CA LYS A 95 -14.02 -26.45 14.67
C LYS A 95 -14.65 -26.86 16.00
N ASP A 96 -15.96 -26.73 16.11
CA ASP A 96 -16.71 -27.28 17.23
C ASP A 96 -16.68 -28.82 17.13
N ALA A 97 -16.33 -29.50 18.23
CA ALA A 97 -16.21 -30.95 18.25
C ALA A 97 -17.58 -31.64 18.31
N GLU A 98 -18.60 -30.95 18.83
CA GLU A 98 -19.94 -31.49 19.04
C GLU A 98 -20.89 -31.13 17.90
N LYS A 99 -20.66 -29.98 17.27
CA LYS A 99 -21.45 -29.48 16.13
C LYS A 99 -20.54 -29.38 14.91
N ASN A 100 -21.02 -29.77 13.74
CA ASN A 100 -20.26 -29.63 12.48
C ASN A 100 -20.22 -28.16 12.00
N SER A 101 -19.89 -27.25 12.91
CA SER A 101 -19.85 -25.80 12.77
C SER A 101 -18.50 -25.26 13.22
N TYR A 102 -18.17 -24.05 12.77
CA TYR A 102 -16.96 -23.35 13.17
C TYR A 102 -17.34 -22.21 14.11
N VAL A 103 -16.61 -22.07 15.22
CA VAL A 103 -16.88 -21.05 16.22
C VAL A 103 -15.63 -20.20 16.36
N ALA A 104 -15.82 -18.89 16.29
CA ALA A 104 -14.75 -17.94 16.52
C ALA A 104 -14.65 -17.57 18.00
N THR A 105 -13.42 -17.47 18.47
CA THR A 105 -13.08 -17.05 19.82
C THR A 105 -12.27 -15.76 19.75
N SER A 106 -12.60 -14.81 20.64
CA SER A 106 -11.88 -13.54 20.74
C SER A 106 -10.44 -13.81 21.16
N LEU A 107 -9.49 -13.39 20.33
CA LEU A 107 -8.06 -13.57 20.54
C LEU A 107 -7.43 -12.33 21.18
N TRP A 108 -7.78 -11.15 20.66
CA TRP A 108 -7.32 -9.86 21.17
C TRP A 108 -8.39 -8.80 20.92
N SER A 109 -8.38 -7.76 21.75
CA SER A 109 -9.26 -6.60 21.62
C SER A 109 -8.44 -5.35 21.86
N LEU A 110 -8.63 -4.35 21.00
CA LEU A 110 -8.04 -3.03 21.12
C LEU A 110 -9.16 -2.02 21.31
N ASP A 111 -9.33 -1.58 22.55
CA ASP A 111 -10.21 -0.45 22.87
C ASP A 111 -9.44 0.87 22.68
N LEU A 112 -10.00 1.79 21.90
CA LEU A 112 -9.40 3.08 21.65
C LEU A 112 -9.56 4.00 22.88
N PRO A 113 -8.61 4.92 23.13
CA PRO A 113 -8.73 5.93 24.17
C PRO A 113 -10.03 6.73 24.08
N ALA A 114 -10.52 7.21 25.23
CA ALA A 114 -11.79 7.93 25.29
C ALA A 114 -11.84 9.13 24.31
N GLY A 115 -12.86 9.14 23.46
CA GLY A 115 -13.08 10.16 22.43
C GLY A 115 -12.34 9.93 21.11
N GLU A 116 -11.52 8.87 20.99
CA GLU A 116 -10.99 8.42 19.70
C GLU A 116 -12.02 7.53 18.99
N ILE A 117 -12.26 7.79 17.71
CA ILE A 117 -13.08 6.96 16.81
C ILE A 117 -12.29 6.55 15.58
N ILE A 118 -12.63 5.42 14.97
CA ILE A 118 -12.00 4.96 13.73
C ILE A 118 -12.41 5.87 12.57
N ALA A 119 -11.44 6.53 11.92
CA ALA A 119 -11.67 7.44 10.80
C ALA A 119 -11.46 6.74 9.45
N ASP A 120 -10.34 6.03 9.29
CA ASP A 120 -10.05 5.26 8.09
C ASP A 120 -9.09 4.11 8.40
N TYR A 121 -8.98 3.16 7.48
CA TYR A 121 -8.03 2.05 7.61
C TYR A 121 -7.61 1.54 6.24
N ALA A 122 -6.39 1.01 6.17
CA ALA A 122 -5.86 0.41 4.96
C ALA A 122 -5.14 -0.89 5.27
N GLU A 123 -5.27 -1.81 4.33
CA GLU A 123 -4.61 -3.11 4.33
C GLU A 123 -3.88 -3.29 3.01
N LYS A 124 -2.84 -4.11 3.06
CA LYS A 124 -2.20 -4.59 1.86
C LYS A 124 -2.99 -5.77 1.30
N ASP A 125 -3.19 -5.79 -0.01
CA ASP A 125 -3.69 -6.98 -0.68
C ASP A 125 -2.65 -8.09 -0.52
N LYS A 126 -3.05 -9.20 0.12
CA LYS A 126 -2.18 -10.33 0.44
C LYS A 126 -1.66 -11.05 -0.81
N THR A 127 -2.30 -10.84 -1.97
CA THR A 127 -1.92 -11.43 -3.26
C THR A 127 -1.07 -10.49 -4.12
N GLU A 128 -0.89 -9.24 -3.69
CA GLU A 128 -0.13 -8.25 -4.44
C GLU A 128 1.36 -8.65 -4.52
N PRO A 129 1.92 -8.79 -5.72
CA PRO A 129 3.31 -9.20 -5.90
C PRO A 129 4.27 -8.08 -5.48
N ILE A 130 5.36 -8.49 -4.83
CA ILE A 130 6.44 -7.60 -4.38
C ILE A 130 7.71 -8.02 -5.11
N SER A 131 8.20 -7.18 -6.02
CA SER A 131 9.39 -7.47 -6.82
C SER A 131 10.70 -7.25 -6.04
N LEU A 132 10.71 -6.34 -5.07
CA LEU A 132 11.89 -5.91 -4.34
C LEU A 132 11.70 -6.03 -2.82
N ILE A 133 12.43 -6.94 -2.21
CA ILE A 133 12.46 -7.18 -0.74
C ILE A 133 13.25 -6.12 0.03
N GLY A 134 14.08 -5.35 -0.66
CA GLY A 134 14.93 -4.32 -0.06
C GLY A 134 15.21 -3.21 -1.04
N ARG A 135 15.70 -2.09 -0.53
CA ARG A 135 16.11 -0.93 -1.31
C ARG A 135 17.62 -0.80 -1.24
N VAL A 136 18.28 -0.77 -2.41
CA VAL A 136 19.73 -0.56 -2.50
C VAL A 136 20.02 0.93 -2.28
N LEU A 137 20.98 1.22 -1.42
CA LEU A 137 21.44 2.56 -1.07
C LEU A 137 22.59 3.00 -1.97
N GLY A 138 22.95 4.29 -1.95
CA GLY A 138 24.03 4.83 -2.79
C GLY A 138 25.37 4.14 -2.53
N ASN A 139 25.65 3.79 -1.28
CA ASN A 139 26.84 3.04 -0.90
C ASN A 139 26.74 1.51 -1.14
N ARG A 140 25.73 1.04 -1.91
CA ARG A 140 25.43 -0.37 -2.24
C ARG A 140 24.97 -1.24 -1.08
N SER A 141 24.81 -0.69 0.11
CA SER A 141 24.15 -1.39 1.21
C SER A 141 22.64 -1.52 0.94
N VAL A 142 21.96 -2.43 1.63
CA VAL A 142 20.55 -2.74 1.39
C VAL A 142 19.72 -2.47 2.63
N LEU A 143 18.67 -1.67 2.48
CA LEU A 143 17.66 -1.47 3.50
C LEU A 143 16.48 -2.43 3.25
N TYR A 144 16.34 -3.45 4.09
CA TYR A 144 15.30 -4.48 3.94
C TYR A 144 13.93 -3.95 4.33
N LYS A 145 12.95 -4.10 3.44
CA LYS A 145 11.58 -3.65 3.66
C LYS A 145 10.89 -4.57 4.66
N TYR A 146 10.09 -4.00 5.55
CA TYR A 146 9.22 -4.79 6.40
C TYR A 146 7.94 -5.15 5.64
N LEU A 147 7.77 -6.43 5.30
CA LEU A 147 6.71 -6.92 4.41
C LEU A 147 5.72 -7.86 5.12
N ASN A 148 5.11 -7.37 6.20
CA ASN A 148 4.07 -8.11 6.92
C ASN A 148 2.72 -8.03 6.18
N SER A 149 2.21 -9.15 5.66
CA SER A 149 0.90 -9.23 4.99
C SER A 149 -0.30 -9.13 5.93
N ASN A 150 -0.08 -9.18 7.25
CA ASN A 150 -1.09 -9.01 8.29
C ASN A 150 -0.98 -7.63 8.96
N LEU A 151 -0.34 -6.65 8.32
CA LEU A 151 -0.21 -5.31 8.85
C LEU A 151 -1.43 -4.45 8.49
N LEU A 152 -2.15 -4.00 9.52
CA LEU A 152 -3.23 -3.04 9.41
C LEU A 152 -2.71 -1.64 9.74
N ALA A 153 -2.98 -0.68 8.85
CA ALA A 153 -2.81 0.74 9.13
C ALA A 153 -4.16 1.30 9.54
N LEU A 154 -4.35 1.52 10.83
CA LEU A 154 -5.59 2.03 11.42
C LEU A 154 -5.42 3.51 11.76
N VAL A 155 -6.34 4.34 11.28
CA VAL A 155 -6.35 5.78 11.54
C VAL A 155 -7.55 6.13 12.39
N THR A 156 -7.30 6.82 13.50
CA THR A 156 -8.34 7.27 14.42
C THR A 156 -8.34 8.79 14.52
N LEU A 157 -9.49 9.36 14.86
CA LEU A 157 -9.71 10.78 15.06
C LEU A 157 -10.22 11.01 16.47
N ARG A 158 -9.62 11.97 17.16
CA ARG A 158 -10.18 12.57 18.37
C ARG A 158 -10.35 14.05 18.13
N GLU A 159 -11.60 14.50 18.15
CA GLU A 159 -11.96 15.90 17.92
C GLU A 159 -12.70 16.44 19.15
N THR A 160 -12.28 17.62 19.60
CA THR A 160 -12.94 18.42 20.63
C THR A 160 -13.31 19.78 20.02
N PRO A 161 -14.12 20.62 20.69
CA PRO A 161 -14.46 21.95 20.15
C PRO A 161 -13.25 22.83 19.81
N ASN A 162 -12.09 22.59 20.45
CA ASN A 162 -10.89 23.42 20.30
C ASN A 162 -9.69 22.68 19.68
N THR A 163 -9.65 21.35 19.78
CA THR A 163 -8.48 20.55 19.42
C THR A 163 -8.86 19.36 18.56
N SER A 164 -7.97 18.98 17.65
CA SER A 164 -8.15 17.80 16.81
C SER A 164 -6.85 17.03 16.73
N HIS A 165 -6.92 15.71 16.87
CA HIS A 165 -5.76 14.83 16.78
C HIS A 165 -6.11 13.63 15.91
N VAL A 166 -5.26 13.37 14.91
CA VAL A 166 -5.30 12.13 14.13
C VAL A 166 -4.20 11.20 14.65
N TYR A 167 -4.54 9.94 14.86
CA TYR A 167 -3.59 8.91 15.26
C TYR A 167 -3.46 7.86 14.17
N LEU A 168 -2.25 7.40 13.92
CA LEU A 168 -1.97 6.28 13.03
C LEU A 168 -1.37 5.13 13.83
N TYR A 169 -2.07 3.99 13.85
CA TYR A 169 -1.63 2.75 14.47
C TYR A 169 -1.23 1.75 13.38
N LEU A 170 -0.07 1.13 13.55
CA LEU A 170 0.35 -0.02 12.75
C LEU A 170 0.21 -1.27 13.61
N ILE A 171 -0.76 -2.12 13.26
CA ILE A 171 -1.21 -3.24 14.09
C ILE A 171 -1.01 -4.54 13.32
N ASP A 172 -0.47 -5.57 13.99
CA ASP A 172 -0.54 -6.93 13.45
C ASP A 172 -1.92 -7.53 13.70
N THR A 173 -2.63 -7.92 12.64
CA THR A 173 -4.01 -8.40 12.76
C THR A 173 -4.14 -9.80 13.32
N VAL A 174 -3.04 -10.56 13.42
CA VAL A 174 -3.02 -11.90 14.01
C VAL A 174 -2.81 -11.80 15.52
N THR A 175 -1.84 -11.01 15.97
CA THR A 175 -1.48 -10.93 17.40
C THR A 175 -2.11 -9.76 18.15
N GLY A 176 -2.59 -8.73 17.44
CA GLY A 176 -3.06 -7.48 18.04
C GLY A 176 -1.94 -6.53 18.47
N THR A 177 -0.68 -6.88 18.22
CA THR A 177 0.47 -6.06 18.62
C THR A 177 0.50 -4.75 17.85
N ILE A 178 0.59 -3.63 18.59
CA ILE A 178 0.84 -2.30 18.01
C ILE A 178 2.34 -2.13 17.81
N PHE A 179 2.81 -2.18 16.56
CA PHE A 179 4.21 -1.95 16.23
C PHE A 179 4.60 -0.48 16.34
N HIS A 180 3.66 0.40 16.02
CA HIS A 180 3.89 1.83 15.98
C HIS A 180 2.60 2.61 16.17
N ARG A 181 2.75 3.77 16.81
CA ARG A 181 1.71 4.78 16.95
C ARG A 181 2.34 6.14 16.63
N SER A 182 1.71 6.89 15.74
CA SER A 182 2.04 8.29 15.44
C SER A 182 0.87 9.19 15.81
N VAL A 183 1.17 10.40 16.26
CA VAL A 183 0.20 11.43 16.63
C VAL A 183 0.39 12.64 15.73
N TYR A 184 -0.68 13.10 15.10
CA TYR A 184 -0.73 14.31 14.31
C TYR A 184 -1.65 15.31 15.00
N SER A 185 -1.04 16.21 15.79
CA SER A 185 -1.79 17.24 16.51
C SER A 185 -2.24 18.37 15.59
N GLY A 186 -3.46 18.84 15.79
CA GLY A 186 -4.13 19.79 14.90
C GLY A 186 -4.63 19.15 13.60
N ALA A 187 -4.46 17.85 13.40
CA ALA A 187 -4.95 17.14 12.22
C ALA A 187 -6.41 16.71 12.40
N GLY A 188 -7.19 16.74 11.33
CA GLY A 188 -8.60 16.34 11.34
C GLY A 188 -9.26 16.40 9.97
N ASN A 189 -10.58 16.51 10.00
CA ASN A 189 -11.41 16.78 8.83
C ASN A 189 -11.45 18.29 8.56
N ALA A 190 -11.36 18.71 7.29
CA ALA A 190 -11.32 20.14 6.97
C ALA A 190 -12.59 20.89 7.43
N ALA A 191 -13.73 20.21 7.45
CA ALA A 191 -14.99 20.69 7.99
C ALA A 191 -15.87 19.53 8.48
N ALA A 192 -16.85 19.82 9.33
CA ALA A 192 -17.83 18.83 9.77
C ALA A 192 -18.58 18.21 8.58
N GLY A 193 -18.63 16.88 8.53
CA GLY A 193 -19.28 16.13 7.44
C GLY A 193 -18.46 16.03 6.14
N LEU A 194 -17.21 16.51 6.13
CA LEU A 194 -16.32 16.46 4.98
C LEU A 194 -15.09 15.61 5.30
N ASP A 195 -15.13 14.34 4.86
CA ASP A 195 -14.04 13.39 5.02
C ASP A 195 -12.78 13.92 4.36
N SER A 196 -11.73 14.13 5.16
CA SER A 196 -10.39 14.53 4.69
C SER A 196 -9.31 13.51 5.05
N ILE A 197 -9.66 12.55 5.91
CA ILE A 197 -8.76 11.53 6.42
C ILE A 197 -8.84 10.31 5.51
N PHE A 198 -7.76 10.06 4.76
CA PHE A 198 -7.65 8.93 3.86
C PHE A 198 -6.33 8.22 4.05
N VAL A 199 -6.34 6.89 4.08
CA VAL A 199 -5.12 6.09 4.21
C VAL A 199 -5.04 5.02 3.14
N THR A 200 -3.83 4.77 2.64
CA THR A 200 -3.57 3.67 1.72
C THR A 200 -2.21 3.03 2.02
N GLN A 201 -2.11 1.73 1.80
CA GLN A 201 -0.85 1.00 1.89
C GLN A 201 -0.34 0.64 0.49
N VAL A 202 0.93 0.96 0.23
CA VAL A 202 1.62 0.58 -1.01
C VAL A 202 2.96 -0.02 -0.64
N ASP A 203 3.17 -1.27 -1.03
CA ASP A 203 4.45 -1.96 -0.85
C ASP A 203 4.81 -2.12 0.65
N ASN A 204 5.76 -1.34 1.18
CA ASN A 204 6.11 -1.23 2.61
C ASN A 204 5.79 0.16 3.18
N SER A 205 4.98 0.94 2.47
CA SER A 205 4.67 2.32 2.80
C SER A 205 3.21 2.50 3.20
N VAL A 206 2.96 3.43 4.12
CA VAL A 206 1.64 3.93 4.47
C VAL A 206 1.56 5.39 4.07
N ILE A 207 0.55 5.76 3.29
CA ILE A 207 0.29 7.15 2.92
C ILE A 207 -1.01 7.56 3.59
N LEU A 208 -0.94 8.64 4.38
CA LEU A 208 -2.03 9.22 5.13
C LEU A 208 -2.27 10.65 4.64
N SER A 209 -3.50 11.00 4.30
CA SER A 209 -3.96 12.35 4.02
C SER A 209 -4.84 12.84 5.16
N TYR A 210 -4.75 14.12 5.54
CA TYR A 210 -5.65 14.81 6.47
C TYR A 210 -5.62 16.33 6.25
N TYR A 211 -6.47 17.06 6.96
CA TYR A 211 -6.39 18.52 7.02
C TYR A 211 -5.69 18.97 8.31
N ASN A 212 -4.69 19.83 8.21
CA ASN A 212 -4.03 20.46 9.35
C ASN A 212 -4.72 21.80 9.68
N HIS A 213 -5.28 21.91 10.88
CA HIS A 213 -5.93 23.12 11.41
C HIS A 213 -4.93 24.14 12.00
N GLY A 214 -3.64 23.82 12.03
CA GLY A 214 -2.55 24.69 12.49
C GLY A 214 -2.35 24.67 14.01
N PRO A 215 -1.48 25.55 14.53
CA PRO A 215 -1.00 25.47 15.92
C PRO A 215 -2.11 25.68 16.95
N ALA A 216 -3.11 26.49 16.63
CA ALA A 216 -4.20 26.83 17.54
C ALA A 216 -5.08 25.61 17.87
N ALA A 217 -5.11 24.60 17.01
CA ALA A 217 -5.84 23.35 17.21
C ALA A 217 -4.99 22.25 17.88
N THR A 218 -3.72 22.55 18.20
CA THR A 218 -2.80 21.62 18.85
C THR A 218 -2.76 21.92 20.34
N GLU A 219 -3.34 21.04 21.17
CA GLU A 219 -2.94 20.97 22.57
C GLU A 219 -1.61 20.22 22.69
N ILE A 220 -0.76 20.66 23.62
CA ILE A 220 0.43 19.91 24.03
C ILE A 220 -0.05 18.70 24.82
N LEU A 221 -0.23 17.56 24.17
CA LEU A 221 -0.34 16.28 24.86
C LEU A 221 0.99 16.05 25.57
N THR A 222 1.02 16.25 26.89
CA THR A 222 2.13 15.81 27.73
C THR A 222 1.97 14.30 27.87
N GLU A 223 2.60 13.53 26.99
CA GLU A 223 2.73 12.09 27.23
C GLU A 223 3.56 11.88 28.50
N PRO A 224 3.13 11.03 29.44
CA PRO A 224 3.97 10.68 30.59
C PRO A 224 5.21 9.94 30.09
N GLU A 225 6.40 10.44 30.44
CA GLU A 225 7.66 9.70 30.23
C GLU A 225 7.52 8.32 30.90
N ILE A 226 7.54 7.26 30.10
CA ILE A 226 7.77 5.91 30.61
C ILE A 226 9.26 5.86 30.96
N GLU A 227 9.58 5.99 32.25
CA GLU A 227 10.93 5.69 32.75
C GLU A 227 11.20 4.20 32.56
N ASP A 228 11.97 3.85 31.53
CA ASP A 228 12.61 2.54 31.42
C ASP A 228 13.68 2.42 32.53
N ALA A 229 13.24 2.07 33.74
CA ALA A 229 14.12 1.72 34.84
C ALA A 229 14.69 0.31 34.62
N VAL A 230 15.81 0.20 33.93
CA VAL A 230 16.71 -0.96 34.04
C VAL A 230 17.84 -0.60 35.01
N PRO A 231 17.85 -1.14 36.24
CA PRO A 231 18.97 -0.92 37.15
C PRO A 231 20.18 -1.70 36.62
N THR A 232 21.16 -0.99 36.08
CA THR A 232 22.47 -1.56 35.78
C THR A 232 23.40 -1.30 36.96
N GLU A 233 23.92 -2.39 37.53
CA GLU A 233 24.87 -2.38 38.63
C GLU A 233 26.10 -1.52 38.31
N ALA A 234 26.46 -0.69 39.28
CA ALA A 234 27.62 0.18 39.22
C ALA A 234 28.92 -0.62 39.27
N THR A 235 29.73 -0.51 38.21
CA THR A 235 31.19 -0.66 38.33
C THR A 235 31.85 0.68 38.05
N ALA A 236 32.60 1.14 39.04
CA ALA A 236 33.28 2.43 39.09
C ALA A 236 34.47 2.48 38.13
N GLY A 237 34.57 3.55 37.34
CA GLY A 237 35.72 3.82 36.48
C GLY A 237 35.53 5.07 35.65
N GLY A 238 35.80 6.23 36.26
CA GLY A 238 35.59 7.54 35.62
C GLY A 238 36.49 7.83 34.42
N LYS A 239 35.88 8.31 33.34
CA LYS A 239 36.47 9.27 32.38
C LYS A 239 35.35 10.20 31.88
N LYS A 240 35.45 11.49 32.22
CA LYS A 240 34.55 12.55 31.72
C LYS A 240 34.82 12.79 30.23
N VAL A 241 33.94 12.30 29.36
CA VAL A 241 33.88 12.68 27.95
C VAL A 241 32.69 13.62 27.78
N GLY A 242 32.95 14.83 27.28
CA GLY A 242 31.93 15.86 27.06
C GLY A 242 30.85 15.36 26.10
N LYS A 243 29.63 15.21 26.62
CA LYS A 243 28.44 14.80 25.86
C LYS A 243 27.97 16.00 25.03
N ARG A 244 28.48 16.16 23.80
CA ARG A 244 27.81 16.94 22.76
C ARG A 244 26.46 16.27 22.52
N ARG A 245 25.37 16.86 23.02
CA ARG A 245 24.00 16.45 22.69
C ARG A 245 23.83 16.64 21.18
N GLY A 246 23.82 15.53 20.44
CA GLY A 246 23.35 15.51 19.07
C GLY A 246 21.90 16.02 19.07
N LYS A 247 21.66 17.11 18.32
CA LYS A 247 20.34 17.66 18.10
C LYS A 247 19.54 16.59 17.34
N ALA A 248 18.57 15.96 17.99
CA ALA A 248 17.60 15.13 17.30
C ALA A 248 16.83 16.05 16.36
N ASN A 249 17.01 15.87 15.04
CA ASN A 249 16.19 16.54 14.05
C ASN A 249 14.80 15.88 14.06
N SER A 250 13.94 16.25 15.00
CA SER A 250 12.50 16.09 14.79
C SER A 250 12.06 17.17 13.82
N SER A 251 11.92 16.81 12.54
CA SER A 251 11.34 17.67 11.53
C SER A 251 9.85 17.81 11.79
N ALA A 252 9.47 18.79 12.61
CA ALA A 252 8.07 19.18 12.73
C ALA A 252 7.58 19.68 11.35
N PRO A 253 6.42 19.21 10.85
CA PRO A 253 5.85 19.73 9.61
C PRO A 253 5.64 21.26 9.70
N PRO A 254 5.69 21.96 8.55
CA PRO A 254 5.39 23.38 8.50
C PRO A 254 3.99 23.63 9.05
N ASN A 255 3.91 24.50 10.05
CA ASN A 255 2.71 24.74 10.85
C ASN A 255 1.71 25.66 10.13
N VAL A 256 1.26 25.22 8.95
CA VAL A 256 0.40 25.99 8.03
C VAL A 256 -0.90 25.23 7.82
N LYS A 257 -2.02 25.95 7.89
CA LYS A 257 -3.33 25.34 7.64
C LYS A 257 -3.42 24.84 6.20
N GLY A 258 -3.86 23.61 5.99
CA GLY A 258 -3.97 23.04 4.65
C GLY A 258 -4.06 21.53 4.66
N TYR A 259 -4.23 20.94 3.47
CA TYR A 259 -4.16 19.49 3.32
C TYR A 259 -2.72 19.03 3.44
N GLU A 260 -2.51 17.98 4.22
CA GLU A 260 -1.22 17.35 4.40
C GLU A 260 -1.29 15.87 4.02
N ILE A 261 -0.19 15.39 3.45
CA ILE A 261 0.06 14.00 3.13
C ILE A 261 1.28 13.57 3.92
N THR A 262 1.10 12.66 4.88
CA THR A 262 2.20 12.02 5.59
C THR A 262 2.48 10.65 4.98
N VAL A 263 3.76 10.39 4.73
CA VAL A 263 4.25 9.11 4.21
C VAL A 263 5.09 8.45 5.28
N LEU A 264 4.82 7.17 5.55
CA LEU A 264 5.66 6.31 6.37
C LEU A 264 6.23 5.21 5.49
N GLU A 265 7.50 4.90 5.65
CA GLU A 265 8.14 3.70 5.09
C GLU A 265 8.65 2.82 6.21
N ILE A 266 8.35 1.52 6.11
CA ILE A 266 8.58 0.55 7.18
C ILE A 266 9.69 -0.41 6.74
N TYR A 267 10.72 -0.52 7.56
CA TYR A 267 11.92 -1.31 7.30
C TYR A 267 12.17 -2.30 8.44
N GLU A 268 12.83 -3.42 8.14
CA GLU A 268 13.13 -4.42 9.15
C GLU A 268 14.03 -3.84 10.25
N MET A 269 15.11 -3.16 9.84
CA MET A 269 16.11 -2.60 10.73
C MET A 269 16.41 -1.15 10.39
N PRO A 270 16.81 -0.32 11.38
CA PRO A 270 17.19 1.07 11.13
C PRO A 270 18.53 1.20 10.41
N LYS A 271 19.39 0.18 10.52
CA LYS A 271 20.70 0.14 9.86
C LYS A 271 20.61 -0.72 8.60
N PRO A 272 21.29 -0.33 7.52
CA PRO A 272 21.34 -1.14 6.30
C PRO A 272 22.14 -2.42 6.51
N ASP A 273 21.99 -3.37 5.58
CA ASP A 273 22.57 -4.72 5.53
C ASP A 273 22.19 -5.66 6.68
N LEU A 274 21.29 -5.23 7.56
CA LEU A 274 20.71 -6.08 8.60
C LEU A 274 19.34 -6.59 8.13
N ARG A 275 19.28 -7.89 7.88
CA ARG A 275 18.05 -8.63 7.59
C ARG A 275 17.75 -9.57 8.73
N ILE A 276 16.47 -9.84 8.95
CA ILE A 276 16.05 -10.86 9.89
C ILE A 276 16.08 -12.21 9.20
N GLU A 277 16.88 -13.10 9.77
CA GLU A 277 17.11 -14.44 9.25
C GLU A 277 15.87 -15.29 9.46
N SER A 278 15.01 -15.34 8.43
CA SER A 278 13.94 -16.32 8.35
C SER A 278 13.56 -16.61 6.90
N ASN A 279 13.29 -17.88 6.62
CA ASN A 279 12.73 -18.32 5.33
C ASN A 279 11.21 -18.10 5.27
N THR A 280 10.55 -17.95 6.41
CA THR A 280 9.10 -17.79 6.53
C THR A 280 8.74 -16.65 7.46
N TYR A 281 7.68 -15.91 7.11
CA TYR A 281 7.14 -14.87 7.99
C TYR A 281 6.07 -15.47 8.91
N SER A 282 6.13 -15.17 10.21
CA SER A 282 5.09 -15.47 11.18
C SER A 282 4.85 -14.25 12.07
N SER A 283 3.59 -13.86 12.24
CA SER A 283 3.19 -12.75 13.11
C SER A 283 3.55 -12.99 14.58
N TYR A 284 3.65 -14.25 15.03
CA TYR A 284 4.05 -14.61 16.40
C TYR A 284 5.54 -14.47 16.68
N SER A 285 6.37 -14.45 15.64
CA SER A 285 7.82 -14.21 15.73
C SER A 285 8.19 -12.85 15.11
N SER A 286 7.24 -11.92 15.10
CA SER A 286 7.46 -10.58 14.58
C SER A 286 8.21 -9.72 15.59
N PHE A 287 8.92 -8.73 15.05
CA PHE A 287 9.75 -7.79 15.79
C PHE A 287 9.28 -6.37 15.45
N ARG A 288 9.68 -5.41 16.27
CA ARG A 288 9.33 -4.00 16.04
C ARG A 288 10.12 -3.44 14.85
N PRO A 289 9.45 -2.98 13.78
CA PRO A 289 10.13 -2.44 12.61
C PRO A 289 10.68 -1.02 12.85
N SER A 290 11.61 -0.63 11.99
CA SER A 290 12.07 0.76 11.87
C SER A 290 11.16 1.54 10.93
N ILE A 291 10.86 2.79 11.28
CA ILE A 291 9.93 3.63 10.55
C ILE A 291 10.60 4.95 10.20
N LEU A 292 10.53 5.30 8.92
CA LEU A 292 10.86 6.63 8.43
C LEU A 292 9.55 7.34 8.08
N SER A 293 9.43 8.60 8.45
CA SER A 293 8.22 9.37 8.16
C SER A 293 8.54 10.77 7.65
N GLN A 294 7.69 11.30 6.78
CA GLN A 294 7.79 12.66 6.27
C GLN A 294 6.43 13.16 5.83
N SER A 295 6.12 14.42 6.14
CA SER A 295 4.87 15.09 5.73
C SER A 295 5.10 16.03 4.55
N TYR A 296 4.03 16.25 3.78
CA TYR A 296 3.98 17.13 2.63
C TYR A 296 2.68 17.93 2.64
N ILE A 297 2.71 19.18 2.22
CA ILE A 297 1.53 20.01 1.97
C ILE A 297 1.02 19.71 0.56
N PHE A 298 -0.28 19.51 0.43
CA PHE A 298 -0.97 19.31 -0.84
C PHE A 298 -2.01 20.43 -1.06
N PRO A 299 -2.07 21.06 -2.25
CA PRO A 299 -2.89 22.26 -2.46
C PRO A 299 -4.39 22.00 -2.61
N ASN A 300 -4.80 20.78 -2.94
CA ASN A 300 -6.19 20.44 -3.27
C ASN A 300 -6.80 19.47 -2.24
N GLN A 301 -8.12 19.52 -2.08
CA GLN A 301 -8.82 18.54 -1.27
C GLN A 301 -8.88 17.19 -2.00
N ILE A 302 -8.57 16.13 -1.27
CA ILE A 302 -8.70 14.74 -1.71
C ILE A 302 -10.09 14.22 -1.30
N THR A 303 -10.78 13.53 -2.21
CA THR A 303 -12.08 12.87 -1.97
C THR A 303 -11.97 11.34 -2.00
N ALA A 304 -10.93 10.81 -2.64
CA ALA A 304 -10.66 9.39 -2.73
C ALA A 304 -9.17 9.14 -2.93
N ILE A 305 -8.66 8.05 -2.37
CA ILE A 305 -7.28 7.60 -2.59
C ILE A 305 -7.29 6.21 -3.23
N GLY A 306 -6.39 6.01 -4.20
CA GLY A 306 -6.14 4.73 -4.84
C GLY A 306 -4.67 4.56 -5.17
N LYS A 307 -4.31 3.41 -5.72
CA LYS A 307 -2.94 3.09 -6.15
C LYS A 307 -2.97 2.31 -7.45
N THR A 308 -1.91 2.41 -8.24
CA THR A 308 -1.71 1.53 -9.41
C THR A 308 -1.15 0.18 -8.99
N VAL A 309 -1.66 -0.89 -9.59
CA VAL A 309 -1.18 -2.27 -9.42
C VAL A 309 -0.76 -2.83 -10.79
N THR A 310 0.39 -3.51 -10.82
CA THR A 310 0.95 -4.17 -12.01
C THR A 310 1.20 -5.65 -11.73
N GLY A 311 1.31 -6.46 -12.77
CA GLY A 311 1.24 -7.93 -12.68
C GLY A 311 2.37 -8.56 -11.86
N ALA A 312 3.56 -7.97 -11.86
CA ALA A 312 4.73 -8.41 -11.11
C ALA A 312 5.20 -7.38 -10.05
N GLY A 313 4.56 -6.20 -10.00
CA GLY A 313 4.95 -5.13 -9.07
C GLY A 313 6.35 -4.58 -9.31
N ILE A 314 6.86 -4.65 -10.55
CA ILE A 314 8.18 -4.15 -10.98
C ILE A 314 8.09 -2.67 -11.35
N ALA A 315 7.04 -2.26 -12.06
CA ALA A 315 6.84 -0.86 -12.40
C ALA A 315 6.72 -0.01 -11.13
N SER A 316 7.14 1.26 -11.21
CA SER A 316 6.94 2.22 -10.12
C SER A 316 5.45 2.34 -9.80
N ARG A 317 5.12 2.64 -8.55
CA ARG A 317 3.72 2.84 -8.15
C ARG A 317 3.35 4.32 -8.21
N GLU A 318 2.10 4.57 -8.57
CA GLU A 318 1.47 5.89 -8.53
C GLU A 318 0.32 5.85 -7.52
N ILE A 319 0.27 6.87 -6.66
CA ILE A 319 -0.85 7.14 -5.77
C ILE A 319 -1.81 8.03 -6.52
N LEU A 320 -3.08 7.65 -6.56
CA LEU A 320 -4.12 8.32 -7.31
C LEU A 320 -5.05 9.05 -6.34
N PHE A 321 -5.23 10.34 -6.55
CA PHE A 321 -6.14 11.18 -5.78
C PHE A 321 -7.33 11.57 -6.63
N GLY A 322 -8.53 11.21 -6.17
CA GLY A 322 -9.74 11.90 -6.59
C GLY A 322 -9.76 13.26 -5.92
N LEU A 323 -9.92 14.33 -6.70
CA LEU A 323 -9.92 15.70 -6.20
C LEU A 323 -11.32 16.29 -6.15
N SER A 324 -11.54 17.24 -5.25
CA SER A 324 -12.78 18.04 -5.19
C SER A 324 -13.02 18.87 -6.45
N THR A 325 -12.00 19.08 -7.27
CA THR A 325 -12.06 19.72 -8.59
C THR A 325 -12.57 18.78 -9.69
N ASN A 326 -13.13 17.61 -9.34
CA ASN A 326 -13.61 16.58 -10.27
C ASN A 326 -12.50 16.03 -11.19
N GLN A 327 -11.26 15.98 -10.70
CA GLN A 327 -10.13 15.47 -11.47
C GLN A 327 -9.50 14.26 -10.79
N LEU A 328 -9.01 13.33 -11.60
CA LEU A 328 -8.16 12.24 -11.14
C LEU A 328 -6.70 12.68 -11.30
N TYR A 329 -5.97 12.79 -10.19
CA TYR A 329 -4.59 13.25 -10.17
C TYR A 329 -3.64 12.12 -9.72
N GLY A 330 -2.56 11.91 -10.46
CA GLY A 330 -1.55 10.90 -10.14
C GLY A 330 -0.31 11.50 -9.50
N VAL A 331 0.21 10.84 -8.46
CA VAL A 331 1.49 11.18 -7.85
C VAL A 331 2.38 9.95 -7.83
N ASN A 332 3.50 10.01 -8.55
CA ASN A 332 4.49 8.95 -8.52
C ASN A 332 5.03 8.79 -7.08
N LYS A 333 5.09 7.55 -6.57
CA LYS A 333 5.55 7.24 -5.21
C LYS A 333 6.96 7.77 -4.90
N ARG A 334 7.81 7.98 -5.92
CA ARG A 334 9.14 8.60 -5.74
C ARG A 334 9.09 10.06 -5.26
N MET A 335 7.99 10.78 -5.51
CA MET A 335 7.77 12.11 -4.94
C MET A 335 7.38 12.02 -3.46
N LEU A 336 6.74 10.92 -3.08
CA LEU A 336 6.26 10.59 -1.73
C LEU A 336 7.27 9.67 -1.04
N ASP A 337 8.50 10.15 -0.85
CA ASP A 337 9.60 9.38 -0.25
C ASP A 337 10.09 10.08 1.03
N PRO A 338 10.02 9.45 2.22
CA PRO A 338 10.44 10.08 3.46
C PRO A 338 11.95 10.32 3.57
N ARG A 339 12.76 9.74 2.68
CA ARG A 339 14.22 9.91 2.65
C ARG A 339 14.66 11.09 1.78
N ARG A 340 13.74 11.88 1.23
CA ARG A 340 14.09 13.10 0.49
C ARG A 340 14.90 14.05 1.37
N VAL A 341 16.00 14.55 0.82
CA VAL A 341 17.04 15.22 1.61
C VAL A 341 16.81 16.71 1.77
N TYR A 342 17.14 17.25 2.94
CA TYR A 342 17.10 18.69 3.18
C TYR A 342 18.32 19.36 2.53
N GLY A 343 18.06 20.32 1.63
CA GLY A 343 19.12 21.07 0.96
C GLY A 343 19.72 20.32 -0.23
N THR A 344 21.03 20.45 -0.41
CA THR A 344 21.75 19.91 -1.58
C THR A 344 22.03 18.40 -1.40
N PRO A 345 21.60 17.54 -2.34
CA PRO A 345 21.88 16.11 -2.26
C PRO A 345 23.37 15.78 -2.28
N THR A 346 23.78 14.82 -1.42
CA THR A 346 25.12 14.24 -1.41
C THR A 346 25.37 13.35 -2.63
N ALA A 347 26.58 12.82 -2.79
CA ALA A 347 26.88 11.87 -3.88
C ALA A 347 26.06 10.57 -3.75
N GLU A 348 25.93 10.05 -2.53
CA GLU A 348 25.13 8.84 -2.25
C GLU A 348 23.64 9.09 -2.54
N ASP A 349 23.10 10.25 -2.15
CA ASP A 349 21.71 10.62 -2.43
C ASP A 349 21.43 10.71 -3.93
N LYS A 350 22.40 11.23 -4.70
CA LYS A 350 22.30 11.32 -6.17
C LYS A 350 22.35 9.95 -6.83
N GLU A 351 23.15 9.03 -6.30
CA GLU A 351 23.21 7.64 -6.77
C GLU A 351 21.87 6.93 -6.54
N GLU A 352 21.21 7.18 -5.41
CA GLU A 352 19.83 6.72 -5.15
C GLU A 352 18.75 7.49 -5.92
N GLN A 353 19.14 8.54 -6.66
CA GLN A 353 18.24 9.45 -7.36
C GLN A 353 17.16 10.05 -6.43
N LEU A 354 17.57 10.42 -5.21
CA LEU A 354 16.72 11.10 -4.24
C LEU A 354 16.52 12.56 -4.64
N PHE A 355 15.27 13.00 -4.55
CA PHE A 355 14.93 14.40 -4.75
C PHE A 355 15.18 15.20 -3.49
N PRO A 356 15.61 16.48 -3.59
CA PRO A 356 15.56 17.39 -2.46
C PRO A 356 14.14 17.45 -1.89
N TYR A 357 14.03 17.46 -0.56
CA TYR A 357 12.77 17.64 0.12
C TYR A 357 12.24 19.04 -0.13
N ARG A 358 10.99 19.09 -0.57
CA ARG A 358 10.17 20.29 -0.64
C ARG A 358 8.87 19.97 0.07
N PRO A 359 8.46 20.77 1.06
CA PRO A 359 7.26 20.48 1.83
C PRO A 359 6.01 20.57 0.95
N VAL A 360 5.95 21.52 0.02
CA VAL A 360 4.82 21.65 -0.90
C VAL A 360 4.99 20.67 -2.07
N LEU A 361 3.97 19.84 -2.29
CA LEU A 361 3.82 19.05 -3.51
C LEU A 361 3.17 19.92 -4.57
N ASP A 362 3.97 20.33 -5.55
CA ASP A 362 3.49 21.15 -6.66
C ASP A 362 2.41 20.40 -7.46
N PHE A 363 1.33 21.10 -7.80
CA PHE A 363 0.30 20.57 -8.69
C PHE A 363 0.79 20.68 -10.14
N ASN A 364 1.01 19.54 -10.79
CA ASN A 364 1.45 19.50 -12.19
C ASN A 364 0.27 19.08 -13.08
N PRO A 365 -0.28 19.98 -13.93
CA PRO A 365 -1.40 19.63 -14.81
C PRO A 365 -1.14 18.43 -15.74
N LYS A 366 0.13 18.09 -16.02
CA LYS A 366 0.49 16.91 -16.82
C LYS A 366 0.25 15.58 -16.12
N GLU A 367 0.15 15.58 -14.80
CA GLU A 367 -0.12 14.38 -13.99
C GLU A 367 -1.63 14.16 -13.76
N VAL A 368 -2.49 15.07 -14.26
CA VAL A 368 -3.94 14.88 -14.24
C VAL A 368 -4.30 13.76 -15.22
N ALA A 369 -4.65 12.60 -14.67
CA ALA A 369 -4.98 11.40 -15.42
C ALA A 369 -6.29 11.52 -16.21
N SER A 370 -7.23 12.35 -15.76
CA SER A 370 -8.47 12.62 -16.49
C SER A 370 -8.33 13.72 -17.56
N HIS A 371 -7.17 14.38 -17.67
CA HIS A 371 -6.91 15.50 -18.57
C HIS A 371 -8.01 16.57 -18.51
N VAL A 372 -8.77 16.76 -19.59
CA VAL A 372 -9.87 17.73 -19.72
C VAL A 372 -11.21 17.18 -19.23
N ILE A 373 -11.28 15.89 -18.91
CA ILE A 373 -12.51 15.24 -18.46
C ILE A 373 -12.68 15.47 -16.97
N GLU A 374 -13.80 16.08 -16.62
CA GLU A 374 -14.28 16.17 -15.25
C GLU A 374 -15.03 14.89 -14.89
N VAL A 375 -14.62 14.26 -13.80
CA VAL A 375 -15.22 13.03 -13.25
C VAL A 375 -15.91 13.44 -11.97
N VAL A 376 -17.22 13.69 -12.02
CA VAL A 376 -17.92 14.29 -10.89
C VAL A 376 -18.08 13.26 -9.77
N GLY A 377 -17.83 13.71 -8.54
CA GLY A 377 -18.14 12.94 -7.34
C GLY A 377 -17.34 11.65 -7.21
N ILE A 378 -16.01 11.69 -7.46
CA ILE A 378 -15.13 10.53 -7.25
C ILE A 378 -15.16 10.12 -5.78
N LYS A 379 -15.68 8.92 -5.51
CA LYS A 379 -15.73 8.31 -4.16
C LYS A 379 -14.73 7.19 -3.99
N LYS A 380 -14.36 6.52 -5.08
CA LYS A 380 -13.43 5.38 -5.03
C LYS A 380 -12.57 5.32 -6.28
N VAL A 381 -11.33 4.92 -6.10
CA VAL A 381 -10.36 4.69 -7.16
C VAL A 381 -9.81 3.27 -6.99
N ILE A 382 -9.98 2.45 -8.01
CA ILE A 382 -9.46 1.08 -8.05
C ILE A 382 -8.54 0.92 -9.25
N SER A 383 -7.65 -0.07 -9.18
CA SER A 383 -6.84 -0.45 -10.33
C SER A 383 -6.70 -1.96 -10.43
N THR A 384 -6.40 -2.42 -11.64
CA THR A 384 -6.10 -3.82 -11.95
C THR A 384 -4.90 -3.89 -12.87
N PRO A 385 -4.02 -4.90 -12.72
CA PRO A 385 -2.92 -5.11 -13.65
C PRO A 385 -3.42 -5.38 -15.08
N SER A 386 -2.65 -4.91 -16.06
CA SER A 386 -2.85 -5.32 -17.46
C SER A 386 -1.97 -6.52 -17.81
N SER A 387 -2.03 -7.00 -19.05
CA SER A 387 -1.08 -8.00 -19.57
C SER A 387 0.36 -7.47 -19.70
N LEU A 388 0.53 -6.14 -19.75
CA LEU A 388 1.81 -5.45 -19.77
C LEU A 388 2.18 -5.02 -18.35
N GLU A 389 3.43 -5.27 -17.95
CA GLU A 389 3.91 -4.90 -16.63
C GLU A 389 4.04 -3.38 -16.47
N SER A 390 4.30 -2.66 -17.56
CA SER A 390 4.41 -1.21 -17.52
C SER A 390 3.06 -0.49 -17.37
N THR A 391 1.93 -1.18 -17.51
CA THR A 391 0.61 -0.55 -17.53
C THR A 391 -0.40 -1.14 -16.54
N SER A 392 -1.21 -0.25 -15.96
CA SER A 392 -2.29 -0.55 -15.03
C SER A 392 -3.59 0.07 -15.55
N ILE A 393 -4.71 -0.64 -15.43
CA ILE A 393 -6.03 -0.10 -15.75
C ILE A 393 -6.60 0.48 -14.47
N VAL A 394 -6.95 1.76 -14.50
CA VAL A 394 -7.46 2.53 -13.36
C VAL A 394 -8.91 2.90 -13.64
N ALA A 395 -9.78 2.67 -12.67
CA ALA A 395 -11.16 3.13 -12.68
C ALA A 395 -11.42 4.04 -11.48
N ALA A 396 -11.81 5.28 -11.75
CA ALA A 396 -12.29 6.23 -10.74
C ALA A 396 -13.81 6.33 -10.89
N TYR A 397 -14.54 6.13 -9.79
CA TYR A 397 -16.00 6.11 -9.85
C TYR A 397 -16.68 6.69 -8.61
N GLY A 398 -17.91 7.14 -8.82
CA GLY A 398 -18.82 7.60 -7.78
C GLY A 398 -20.15 8.02 -8.39
N LEU A 399 -20.30 9.30 -8.73
CA LEU A 399 -21.42 9.73 -9.58
C LEU A 399 -21.15 9.37 -11.05
N ASP A 400 -19.97 9.74 -11.55
CA ASP A 400 -19.48 9.35 -12.87
C ASP A 400 -18.53 8.14 -12.79
N LEU A 401 -18.30 7.49 -13.94
CA LEU A 401 -17.31 6.44 -14.12
C LEU A 401 -16.28 6.90 -15.15
N PHE A 402 -15.01 6.88 -14.76
CA PHE A 402 -13.87 7.15 -15.64
C PHE A 402 -12.87 5.99 -15.58
N VAL A 403 -12.45 5.51 -16.76
CA VAL A 403 -11.47 4.43 -16.88
C VAL A 403 -10.33 4.89 -17.78
N ALA A 404 -9.09 4.72 -17.30
CA ALA A 404 -7.89 5.07 -18.05
C ALA A 404 -6.78 4.05 -17.83
N ARG A 405 -5.87 3.95 -18.80
CA ARG A 405 -4.61 3.21 -18.63
C ARG A 405 -3.55 4.16 -18.07
N ARG A 406 -2.82 3.72 -17.06
CA ARG A 406 -1.69 4.45 -16.45
C ARG A 406 -0.40 3.67 -16.62
N SER A 407 0.68 4.38 -16.89
CA SER A 407 2.03 3.82 -17.05
C SER A 407 3.03 4.58 -16.18
N PRO A 408 3.10 4.29 -14.86
CA PRO A 408 3.87 5.10 -13.91
C PRO A 408 5.37 5.20 -14.21
N SER A 409 5.94 4.21 -14.91
CA SER A 409 7.35 4.17 -15.33
C SER A 409 7.54 4.37 -16.83
N LYS A 410 6.52 4.91 -17.52
CA LYS A 410 6.39 4.86 -18.99
C LYS A 410 6.30 3.42 -19.51
N THR A 411 6.00 3.27 -20.79
CA THR A 411 5.83 1.97 -21.45
C THR A 411 7.18 1.37 -21.84
N PHE A 412 7.83 0.63 -20.94
CA PHE A 412 9.13 0.01 -21.19
C PHE A 412 9.05 -1.37 -21.88
N ASP A 413 7.87 -1.97 -21.91
CA ASP A 413 7.56 -3.26 -22.56
C ASP A 413 6.77 -3.08 -23.87
N LEU A 414 6.60 -1.83 -24.31
CA LEU A 414 6.03 -1.45 -25.60
C LEU A 414 7.07 -0.68 -26.40
N LEU A 415 7.13 -0.93 -27.71
CA LEU A 415 7.87 -0.06 -28.61
C LEU A 415 7.16 1.31 -28.68
N SER A 416 7.93 2.39 -28.70
CA SER A 416 7.38 3.75 -28.78
C SER A 416 6.55 3.94 -30.06
N GLU A 417 5.43 4.66 -29.97
CA GLU A 417 4.62 4.99 -31.15
C GLU A 417 5.42 5.80 -32.18
N ASP A 418 6.34 6.64 -31.73
CA ASP A 418 7.24 7.44 -32.57
C ASP A 418 8.47 6.66 -33.09
N PHE A 419 8.46 5.33 -33.08
CA PHE A 419 9.61 4.55 -33.52
C PHE A 419 9.87 4.73 -35.02
N GLY A 420 11.10 5.11 -35.37
CA GLY A 420 11.51 5.41 -36.74
C GLY A 420 11.70 4.18 -37.62
N TYR A 421 10.64 3.39 -37.86
CA TYR A 421 10.68 2.17 -38.68
C TYR A 421 11.31 2.41 -40.05
N VAL A 422 10.97 3.53 -40.70
CA VAL A 422 11.52 3.91 -42.01
C VAL A 422 13.02 4.13 -41.94
N SER A 423 13.51 4.83 -40.92
CA SER A 423 14.94 5.06 -40.73
C SER A 423 15.69 3.75 -40.49
N LEU A 424 15.12 2.83 -39.71
CA LEU A 424 15.72 1.52 -39.43
C LEU A 424 15.85 0.68 -40.71
N ILE A 425 14.78 0.62 -41.50
CA ILE A 425 14.79 -0.12 -42.78
C ILE A 425 15.80 0.50 -43.75
N LEU A 426 15.83 1.83 -43.86
CA LEU A 426 16.73 2.54 -44.78
C LEU A 426 18.21 2.33 -44.41
N THR A 427 18.52 2.35 -43.11
CA THR A 427 19.88 2.06 -42.62
C THR A 427 20.28 0.61 -42.87
N LEU A 428 19.37 -0.36 -42.66
CA LEU A 428 19.62 -1.77 -43.00
C LEU A 428 19.92 -1.97 -44.49
N ILE A 429 19.11 -1.38 -45.38
CA ILE A 429 19.30 -1.46 -46.83
C ILE A 429 20.65 -0.83 -47.21
N THR A 430 20.95 0.35 -46.66
CA THR A 430 22.20 1.07 -46.92
C THR A 430 23.41 0.25 -46.47
N LEU A 431 23.33 -0.41 -45.31
CA LEU A 431 24.38 -1.27 -44.79
C LEU A 431 24.60 -2.48 -45.70
N VAL A 432 23.54 -3.13 -46.15
CA VAL A 432 23.63 -4.29 -47.07
C VAL A 432 24.28 -3.89 -48.39
N ILE A 433 23.85 -2.78 -48.99
CA ILE A 433 24.46 -2.25 -50.22
C ILE A 433 25.93 -1.92 -49.98
N GLY A 434 26.25 -1.24 -48.89
CA GLY A 434 27.62 -0.90 -48.50
C GLY A 434 28.51 -2.12 -48.35
N ILE A 435 28.03 -3.19 -47.72
CA ILE A 435 28.75 -4.46 -47.55
C ILE A 435 29.02 -5.12 -48.92
N GLN A 436 28.04 -5.15 -49.83
CA GLN A 436 28.24 -5.74 -51.16
C GLN A 436 29.27 -4.97 -51.97
N ILE A 437 29.22 -3.64 -51.93
CA ILE A 437 30.21 -2.78 -52.59
C ILE A 437 31.61 -3.04 -51.98
N ALA A 438 31.72 -3.03 -50.65
CA ALA A 438 32.99 -3.27 -49.96
C ALA A 438 33.56 -4.66 -50.28
N LYS A 439 32.72 -5.70 -50.29
CA LYS A 439 33.11 -7.08 -50.65
C LYS A 439 33.65 -7.14 -52.07
N TYR A 440 32.95 -6.54 -53.03
CA TYR A 440 33.39 -6.48 -54.42
C TYR A 440 34.78 -5.83 -54.55
N TYR A 441 35.00 -4.68 -53.92
CA TYR A 441 36.30 -3.99 -53.97
C TYR A 441 37.40 -4.75 -53.22
N ALA A 442 37.07 -5.40 -52.10
CA ALA A 442 38.02 -6.22 -51.34
C ALA A 442 38.47 -7.46 -52.14
N GLU A 443 37.54 -8.18 -52.78
CA GLU A 443 37.85 -9.33 -53.62
C GLU A 443 38.70 -8.90 -54.83
N LYS A 444 38.32 -7.80 -55.50
CA LYS A 444 39.10 -7.24 -56.60
C LYS A 444 40.53 -6.88 -56.18
N LYS A 445 40.70 -6.23 -55.02
CA LYS A 445 42.02 -5.89 -54.48
C LYS A 445 42.82 -7.14 -54.12
N ARG A 446 42.21 -8.12 -53.45
CA ARG A 446 42.86 -9.40 -53.10
C ARG A 446 43.38 -10.13 -54.33
N VAL A 447 42.58 -10.20 -55.40
CA VAL A 447 43.02 -10.80 -56.66
C VAL A 447 44.19 -10.01 -57.25
N ALA A 448 44.13 -8.68 -57.28
CA ALA A 448 45.23 -7.86 -57.79
C ALA A 448 46.55 -8.02 -56.99
N ASP A 449 46.46 -8.14 -55.66
CA ASP A 449 47.62 -8.34 -54.79
C ASP A 449 48.21 -9.76 -54.94
N GLN A 450 47.38 -10.77 -55.26
CA GLN A 450 47.84 -12.15 -55.53
C GLN A 450 48.48 -12.34 -56.91
N TRP A 451 48.21 -11.42 -57.85
CA TRP A 451 48.73 -11.45 -59.23
C TRP A 451 50.00 -10.58 -59.40
N LYS A 452 50.50 -9.99 -58.32
CA LYS A 452 51.84 -9.43 -58.20
C LYS A 452 52.78 -10.47 -57.61
#